data_AF-A0AAT9SQ05-F1
#
_entry.id   AF-A0AAT9SQ05-F1
#
_cell.length_a   1.000
_cell.length_b   1.000
_cell.length_c   1.000
_cell.angle_alpha   90.00
_cell.angle_beta   90.00
_cell.angle_gamma   90.00
#
_symmetry.space_group_name_H-M   'P 1'
#
loop_
_entity.id
_entity.type
_entity.pdbx_description
1 polymer ?
#
loop_
_entity_poly.entity_id
_entity_poly.type
_entity_poly.pdbx_seq_one_letter_code
_entity_poly.pdbx_strand_id
1 'polypeptide(L)' 'MTITTKTEYEAAKKRIVELAGCAEDTPEEHELINLQLAVEVWESKKRIG' A
#
# COMPACT_ATOMS: atom_id res chain seq x y z
N MET A 1 3.30 -8.08 0.02
CA MET A 1 3.73 -7.38 -1.21
C MET A 1 4.96 -6.54 -0.91
N THR A 2 5.86 -6.31 -1.89
CA THR A 2 7.04 -5.46 -1.71
C THR A 2 7.13 -4.46 -2.85
N ILE A 3 7.21 -3.17 -2.54
CA ILE A 3 7.35 -2.09 -3.52
C ILE A 3 8.84 -1.84 -3.76
N THR A 4 9.25 -1.82 -5.02
CA THR A 4 10.65 -1.65 -5.45
C THR A 4 10.83 -0.47 -6.40
N THR A 5 9.79 -0.06 -7.11
CA THR A 5 9.81 1.05 -8.07
C THR A 5 8.84 2.18 -7.68
N LYS A 6 9.05 3.36 -8.26
CA LYS A 6 8.12 4.50 -8.09
C LYS A 6 6.76 4.19 -8.71
N THR A 7 6.72 3.48 -9.84
CA THR A 7 5.45 3.10 -10.49
C THR A 7 4.61 2.18 -9.60
N GLU A 8 5.23 1.20 -8.95
CA GLU A 8 4.56 0.32 -7.98
C GLU A 8 4.04 1.10 -6.77
N TYR A 9 4.79 2.10 -6.32
CA TYR A 9 4.36 3.00 -5.24
C TYR A 9 3.10 3.80 -5.62
N GLU A 10 3.09 4.44 -6.79
CA GLU A 10 1.92 5.20 -7.25
C GLU A 10 0.70 4.28 -7.48
N ALA A 11 0.92 3.08 -8.02
CA ALA A 11 -0.14 2.09 -8.20
C ALA A 11 -0.71 1.63 -6.85
N ALA A 12 0.15 1.35 -5.86
CA ALA A 12 -0.28 0.98 -4.51
C ALA A 12 -1.10 2.08 -3.86
N LYS A 13 -0.68 3.35 -3.99
CA LYS A 13 -1.44 4.50 -3.46
C LYS A 13 -2.81 4.65 -4.12
N LYS A 14 -2.89 4.50 -5.44
CA LYS A 14 -4.17 4.54 -6.15
C LYS A 14 -5.09 3.43 -5.64
N ARG A 15 -4.58 2.21 -5.47
CA ARG A 15 -5.34 1.06 -5.00
C ARG A 15 -5.83 1.23 -3.56
N ILE A 16 -5.01 1.80 -2.67
CA ILE A 16 -5.42 2.16 -1.31
C ILE A 16 -6.63 3.09 -1.31
N VAL A 17 -6.66 4.08 -2.21
CA VAL A 17 -7.81 5.00 -2.34
C VAL A 17 -9.05 4.27 -2.84
N GLU A 18 -8.91 3.32 -3.78
CA GLU A 18 -10.02 2.51 -4.28
C GLU A 18 -10.61 1.58 -3.21
N LEU A 19 -9.78 1.11 -2.27
CA LEU A 19 -10.17 0.23 -1.17
C LEU A 19 -10.66 0.99 0.07
N ALA A 20 -10.61 2.33 0.07
CA ALA A 20 -10.98 3.12 1.23
C ALA A 20 -12.47 2.91 1.58
N GLY A 21 -12.72 2.47 2.81
CA GLY A 21 -14.08 2.19 3.29
C GLY A 21 -14.62 0.82 2.89
N CYS A 22 -13.75 -0.13 2.52
CA CYS A 22 -14.12 -1.54 2.43
C CYS A 22 -14.68 -2.07 3.76
N ALA A 23 -15.49 -3.12 3.70
CA ALA A 23 -16.03 -3.75 4.90
C ALA A 23 -14.93 -4.49 5.68
N GLU A 24 -15.11 -4.61 6.99
CA GLU A 24 -14.20 -5.33 7.88
C GLU A 24 -14.23 -6.85 7.60
N ASP A 25 -13.13 -7.52 7.91
CA ASP A 25 -12.87 -8.95 7.73
C ASP A 25 -13.03 -9.44 6.27
N THR A 26 -12.83 -8.53 5.31
CA THR A 26 -12.89 -8.85 3.87
C THR A 26 -11.51 -9.00 3.25
N PRO A 27 -11.39 -9.74 2.12
CA PRO A 27 -10.16 -9.76 1.33
C PRO A 27 -9.66 -8.36 0.94
N GLU A 28 -10.59 -7.44 0.70
CA GLU A 28 -10.32 -6.03 0.38
C GLU A 28 -9.63 -5.30 1.55
N GLU A 29 -10.07 -5.53 2.79
CA GLU A 29 -9.41 -4.96 3.97
C GLU A 29 -8.00 -5.54 4.15
N HIS A 30 -7.85 -6.86 3.98
CA HIS A 30 -6.53 -7.49 4.03
C HIS A 30 -5.61 -6.94 2.92
N GLU A 31 -6.13 -6.68 1.73
CA GLU A 31 -5.38 -6.04 0.63
C GLU A 31 -4.97 -4.61 1.03
N LEU A 32 -5.90 -3.83 1.57
CA LEU A 32 -5.66 -2.45 2.03
C LEU A 32 -4.54 -2.38 3.07
N ILE A 33 -4.61 -3.22 4.12
CA ILE A 33 -3.59 -3.28 5.19
C ILE A 33 -2.22 -3.64 4.59
N ASN A 34 -2.17 -4.64 3.71
CA ASN A 34 -0.93 -5.07 3.08
C ASN A 34 -0.30 -3.97 2.20
N LEU A 35 -1.12 -3.20 1.48
CA LEU A 35 -0.66 -2.10 0.65
C LEU A 35 -0.15 -0.93 1.49
N GLN A 36 -0.84 -0.57 2.58
CA GLN A 36 -0.40 0.47 3.51
C GLN A 36 0.96 0.14 4.12
N LEU A 37 1.13 -1.08 4.65
CA LEU A 37 2.41 -1.55 5.17
C LEU A 37 3.53 -1.52 4.11
N ALA A 38 3.24 -1.94 2.87
CA ALA A 38 4.24 -1.94 1.80
C ALA A 38 4.67 -0.51 1.42
N VAL A 39 3.73 0.45 1.42
CA VAL A 39 3.98 1.87 1.19
C VAL A 39 4.86 2.45 2.31
N GLU A 40 4.52 2.23 3.57
CA GLU A 40 5.31 2.72 4.72
C GLU A 40 6.75 2.21 4.72
N VAL A 41 6.94 0.93 4.40
CA VAL A 41 8.28 0.32 4.29
C VAL A 41 9.08 0.97 3.16
N TRP A 42 8.46 1.23 2.00
CA TRP A 42 9.13 1.87 0.88
C TRP A 42 9.52 3.32 1.19
N GLU A 43 8.61 4.10 1.77
CA GLU A 43 8.86 5.49 2.17
C GLU A 43 9.96 5.57 3.23
N SER A 44 9.95 4.67 4.21
CA SER A 44 10.99 4.58 5.23
C SER A 44 12.36 4.34 4.62
N LYS A 45 12.48 3.44 3.62
CA LYS A 45 13.74 3.19 2.92
C LYS A 45 14.22 4.40 2.11
N LYS A 46 13.31 5.19 1.55
CA LYS A 46 13.64 6.40 0.77
C LYS A 46 13.94 7.62 1.62
N ARG A 47 13.44 7.68 2.85
CA ARG A 47 13.73 8.76 3.81
C ARG A 47 15.15 8.69 4.40
N ILE A 48 15.75 7.50 4.40
CA ILE A 48 17.09 7.24 4.98
C ILE A 48 18.16 7.18 3.86
N GLY A 49 17.76 7.32 2.58
CA GLY A 49 18.63 7.23 1.42
C GLY A 49 18.91 8.55 0.73
#